data_AF-A0A1Q8AKN4-F1
#
_entry.id   AF-A0A1Q8AKN4-F1
#
_cell.length_a   1.000
_cell.length_b   1.000
_cell.length_c   1.000
_cell.angle_alpha   90.00
_cell.angle_beta   90.00
_cell.angle_gamma   90.00
#
_symmetry.space_group_name_H-M   'P 1'
#
loop_
_entity.id
_entity.type
_entity.pdbx_description
1 polymer ?
#
loop_
_entity_poly.entity_id
_entity_poly.type
_entity_poly.pdbx_seq_one_letter_code
_entity_poly.pdbx_strand_id
1 'polypeptide(L)'
;MLNMDMIGRDEDSPTWNTHAAENRNGVNVVGTLYNPDLRTIIEAENQRIGLTLDYKTDKDDREGWFSRSDHYPFAIKSVPMVLFNTGEHPDYHTANDTWDRINYPKIEKITRLVYLSAWNLANAATRPRFVRGNAPVPSSNP
;
A
#
# COMPACT_ATOMS: atom_id res chain seq x y z
N MET A 1 0.63 6.55 -10.17
CA MET A 1 1.67 6.69 -9.13
C MET A 1 1.63 5.45 -8.28
N LEU A 2 2.77 4.82 -8.02
CA LEU A 2 2.86 3.66 -7.13
C LEU A 2 3.82 4.05 -6.01
N ASN A 3 3.31 4.21 -4.80
CA ASN A 3 4.10 4.61 -3.63
C ASN A 3 4.50 3.39 -2.82
N MET A 4 5.71 3.40 -2.30
CA MET A 4 6.20 2.38 -1.38
C MET A 4 6.72 3.09 -0.14
N ASP A 5 6.06 2.89 0.99
CA ASP A 5 6.43 3.52 2.26
C ASP A 5 6.41 2.46 3.35
N MET A 6 7.52 2.32 4.09
CA MET A 6 7.70 1.28 5.10
C MET A 6 7.32 -0.12 4.57
N ILE A 7 8.08 -0.67 3.62
CA ILE A 7 7.82 -2.00 3.03
C ILE A 7 8.72 -3.12 3.57
N GLY A 8 9.59 -2.80 4.52
CA GLY A 8 10.66 -3.69 4.97
C GLY A 8 10.35 -4.46 6.25
N ARG A 9 9.28 -4.12 6.99
CA ARG A 9 9.02 -4.64 8.33
C ARG A 9 7.76 -5.51 8.35
N ASP A 10 7.54 -6.18 9.46
CA ASP A 10 6.29 -6.89 9.74
C ASP A 10 5.46 -6.01 10.68
N GLU A 11 4.17 -5.87 10.38
CA GLU A 11 3.22 -5.05 11.15
C GLU A 11 3.15 -5.58 12.58
N ASP A 12 3.30 -4.71 13.55
CA ASP A 12 3.04 -5.00 14.95
C ASP A 12 2.27 -3.80 15.51
N SER A 13 0.97 -3.80 15.27
CA SER A 13 0.07 -2.66 15.46
C SER A 13 -0.98 -2.98 16.51
N PRO A 14 -0.99 -2.25 17.65
CA PRO A 14 -2.08 -2.30 18.61
C PRO A 14 -3.43 -1.85 18.01
N THR A 15 -3.41 -0.92 17.05
CA THR A 15 -4.60 -0.38 16.39
C THR A 15 -5.41 -1.47 15.68
N TRP A 16 -4.71 -2.42 15.07
CA TRP A 16 -5.29 -3.53 14.32
C TRP A 16 -5.25 -4.87 15.05
N ASN A 17 -4.70 -4.90 16.28
CA ASN A 17 -4.40 -6.14 17.00
C ASN A 17 -3.67 -7.15 16.09
N THR A 18 -2.70 -6.67 15.32
CA THR A 18 -1.91 -7.47 14.38
C THR A 18 -0.52 -7.66 14.96
N HIS A 19 -0.04 -8.90 14.97
CA HIS A 19 1.31 -9.21 15.46
C HIS A 19 2.24 -9.56 14.29
N ALA A 20 3.53 -9.22 14.42
CA ALA A 20 4.54 -9.42 13.38
C ALA A 20 4.57 -10.85 12.79
N ALA A 21 4.36 -11.86 13.64
CA ALA A 21 4.37 -13.26 13.23
C ALA A 21 3.24 -13.62 12.23
N GLU A 22 2.14 -12.87 12.21
CA GLU A 22 0.93 -13.18 11.46
C GLU A 22 0.96 -12.62 10.03
N ASN A 23 1.81 -11.64 9.77
CA ASN A 23 1.81 -10.87 8.51
C ASN A 23 3.16 -10.87 7.79
N ARG A 24 4.02 -11.87 8.05
CA ARG A 24 5.37 -11.99 7.46
C ARG A 24 5.41 -12.02 5.92
N ASN A 25 4.27 -12.28 5.29
CA ASN A 25 4.06 -12.31 3.84
C ASN A 25 2.94 -11.34 3.39
N GLY A 26 2.50 -10.43 4.26
CA GLY A 26 1.39 -9.50 4.02
C GLY A 26 1.84 -8.10 3.62
N VAL A 27 1.05 -7.42 2.80
CA VAL A 27 1.26 -6.01 2.46
C VAL A 27 -0.09 -5.30 2.43
N ASN A 28 -0.16 -4.15 3.08
CA ASN A 28 -1.33 -3.27 3.02
C ASN A 28 -1.30 -2.49 1.71
N VAL A 29 -2.45 -2.40 1.05
CA VAL A 29 -2.60 -1.70 -0.24
C VAL A 29 -3.69 -0.64 -0.10
N VAL A 30 -3.32 0.64 -0.19
CA VAL A 30 -4.21 1.79 0.06
C VAL A 30 -4.43 2.60 -1.22
N GLY A 31 -5.64 3.15 -1.39
CA GLY A 31 -6.08 3.92 -2.54
C GLY A 31 -6.86 3.10 -3.58
N THR A 32 -7.04 1.79 -3.38
CA THR A 32 -7.65 0.94 -4.42
C THR A 32 -9.15 1.14 -4.58
N LEU A 33 -9.84 1.64 -3.54
CA LEU A 33 -11.24 2.05 -3.63
C LEU A 33 -11.51 3.10 -4.72
N TYR A 34 -10.53 3.98 -4.97
CA TYR A 34 -10.62 5.02 -6.02
C TYR A 34 -9.93 4.62 -7.32
N ASN A 35 -9.23 3.49 -7.35
CA ASN A 35 -8.34 3.09 -8.43
C ASN A 35 -8.58 1.63 -8.85
N PRO A 36 -9.80 1.30 -9.35
CA PRO A 36 -10.18 -0.08 -9.65
C PRO A 36 -9.28 -0.74 -10.69
N ASP A 37 -8.82 0.00 -11.69
CA ASP A 37 -7.94 -0.54 -12.73
C ASP A 37 -6.55 -0.88 -12.15
N LEU A 38 -6.03 -0.06 -11.23
CA LEU A 38 -4.78 -0.37 -10.52
C LEU A 38 -4.95 -1.59 -9.63
N ARG A 39 -6.08 -1.71 -8.92
CA ARG A 39 -6.40 -2.89 -8.12
C ARG A 39 -6.38 -4.16 -8.94
N THR A 40 -7.07 -4.18 -10.08
CA THR A 40 -7.13 -5.34 -10.97
C THR A 40 -5.73 -5.75 -11.44
N ILE A 41 -4.88 -4.80 -11.81
CA ILE A 41 -3.50 -5.08 -12.24
C ILE A 41 -2.69 -5.67 -11.08
N ILE A 42 -2.77 -5.09 -9.89
CA ILE A 42 -2.04 -5.56 -8.70
C ILE A 42 -2.47 -6.98 -8.31
N GLU A 43 -3.78 -7.25 -8.25
CA GLU A 43 -4.30 -8.58 -7.90
C GLU A 43 -3.92 -9.64 -8.94
N ALA A 44 -3.91 -9.29 -10.23
CA ALA A 44 -3.52 -10.18 -11.32
C ALA A 44 -2.03 -10.51 -11.27
N GLU A 45 -1.14 -9.52 -11.13
CA GLU A 45 0.29 -9.77 -11.04
C GLU A 45 0.68 -10.47 -9.73
N ASN A 46 -0.06 -10.23 -8.64
CA ASN A 46 0.17 -10.91 -7.37
C ASN A 46 -0.07 -12.42 -7.44
N GLN A 47 -0.86 -12.93 -8.39
CA GLN A 47 -1.00 -14.38 -8.61
C GLN A 47 0.35 -15.07 -8.88
N ARG A 48 1.35 -14.33 -9.39
CA ARG A 48 2.71 -14.83 -9.66
C ARG A 48 3.65 -14.71 -8.46
N ILE A 49 3.33 -13.84 -7.50
CA ILE A 49 4.18 -13.48 -6.36
C ILE A 49 3.73 -14.17 -5.08
N GLY A 50 2.42 -14.26 -4.86
CA GLY A 50 1.82 -14.90 -3.70
C GLY A 50 2.02 -14.12 -2.40
N LEU A 51 1.88 -12.79 -2.41
CA LEU A 51 1.72 -11.99 -1.19
C LEU A 51 0.27 -12.08 -0.69
N THR A 52 0.08 -11.95 0.62
CA THR A 52 -1.24 -11.66 1.19
C THR A 52 -1.51 -10.17 1.02
N LEU A 53 -2.40 -9.80 0.09
CA LEU A 53 -2.83 -8.40 -0.07
C LEU A 53 -3.88 -8.08 0.98
N ASP A 54 -3.55 -7.15 1.88
CA ASP A 54 -4.46 -6.66 2.90
C ASP A 54 -5.01 -5.29 2.50
N TYR A 55 -6.32 -5.15 2.62
CA TYR A 55 -7.06 -3.92 2.28
C TYR A 55 -7.72 -3.29 3.51
N LYS A 56 -7.35 -3.70 4.72
CA LYS A 56 -7.94 -3.16 5.96
C LYS A 56 -7.81 -1.65 6.06
N THR A 57 -6.62 -1.13 5.79
CA THR A 57 -6.30 0.31 5.81
C THR A 57 -6.90 1.07 4.62
N ASP A 58 -7.28 0.38 3.54
CA ASP A 58 -8.01 0.98 2.42
C ASP A 58 -9.51 1.17 2.74
N LYS A 59 -10.06 0.30 3.60
CA LYS A 59 -11.48 0.29 3.99
C LYS A 59 -11.77 1.12 5.23
N ASP A 60 -10.87 1.08 6.20
CA ASP A 60 -10.99 1.77 7.49
C ASP A 60 -9.62 2.38 7.83
N ASP A 61 -9.51 3.71 7.67
CA ASP A 61 -8.23 4.42 7.73
C ASP A 61 -7.95 5.02 9.12
N ARG A 62 -7.97 4.18 10.16
CA ARG A 62 -7.76 4.60 11.56
C ARG A 62 -6.39 5.26 11.81
N GLU A 63 -5.42 4.91 10.99
CA GLU A 63 -4.02 5.34 11.09
C GLU A 63 -3.69 6.46 10.08
N GLY A 64 -4.66 6.91 9.27
CA GLY A 64 -4.51 8.01 8.32
C GLY A 64 -3.61 7.71 7.11
N TRP A 65 -3.39 6.44 6.78
CA TRP A 65 -2.56 5.98 5.68
C TRP A 65 -2.90 6.63 4.35
N PHE A 66 -4.17 6.94 4.07
CA PHE A 66 -4.56 7.56 2.79
C PHE A 66 -3.96 8.95 2.58
N SER A 67 -3.69 9.68 3.67
CA SER A 67 -3.28 11.10 3.61
C SER A 67 -1.85 11.37 4.07
N ARG A 68 -1.17 10.39 4.68
CA ARG A 68 0.09 10.61 5.41
C ARG A 68 1.39 10.37 4.61
N SER A 69 1.32 10.08 3.32
CA SER A 69 2.49 9.78 2.48
C SER A 69 2.36 10.37 1.07
N ASP A 70 3.41 10.31 0.26
CA ASP A 70 3.57 11.07 -1.01
C ASP A 70 2.54 10.78 -2.11
N HIS A 71 1.78 9.69 -1.98
CA HIS A 71 0.63 9.41 -2.84
C HIS A 71 -0.52 10.40 -2.70
N TYR A 72 -0.69 11.04 -1.55
CA TYR A 72 -1.86 11.88 -1.25
C TYR A 72 -2.04 13.08 -2.20
N PRO A 73 -0.99 13.89 -2.51
CA PRO A 73 -1.07 14.94 -3.52
C PRO A 73 -1.59 14.47 -4.89
N PHE A 74 -1.35 13.21 -5.27
CA PHE A 74 -1.86 12.64 -6.52
C PHE A 74 -3.36 12.35 -6.44
N ALA A 75 -3.85 11.78 -5.31
CA ALA A 75 -5.28 11.55 -5.12
C ALA A 75 -6.10 12.84 -5.15
N ILE A 76 -5.64 13.92 -4.49
CA ILE A 76 -6.38 15.20 -4.47
C ILE A 76 -6.47 15.83 -5.88
N LYS A 77 -5.53 15.51 -6.77
CA LYS A 77 -5.54 15.89 -8.19
C LYS A 77 -6.17 14.83 -9.10
N SER A 78 -6.75 13.78 -8.53
CA SER A 78 -7.35 12.65 -9.26
C SER A 78 -6.40 11.99 -10.26
N VAL A 79 -5.12 11.96 -9.90
CA VAL A 79 -4.13 11.14 -10.58
C VAL A 79 -4.17 9.75 -9.94
N PRO A 80 -4.31 8.67 -10.74
CA PRO A 80 -4.37 7.33 -10.21
C PRO A 80 -3.16 6.97 -9.32
N MET A 81 -3.43 6.46 -8.13
CA MET A 81 -2.40 6.17 -7.14
C MET A 81 -2.74 4.98 -6.26
N VAL A 82 -1.70 4.29 -5.79
CA VAL A 82 -1.79 3.25 -4.76
C VAL A 82 -0.56 3.37 -3.87
N LEU A 83 -0.74 3.17 -2.57
CA LEU A 83 0.34 3.00 -1.59
C LEU A 83 0.46 1.54 -1.19
N PHE A 84 1.69 1.04 -1.18
CA PHE A 84 2.08 -0.21 -0.54
C PHE A 84 2.82 0.11 0.76
N ASN A 85 2.35 -0.44 1.88
CA ASN A 85 3.00 -0.36 3.18
C ASN A 85 2.87 -1.67 3.95
N THR A 86 3.68 -1.89 4.97
CA THR A 86 3.58 -3.08 5.84
C THR A 86 3.06 -2.76 7.23
N GLY A 87 2.36 -1.64 7.42
CA GLY A 87 1.84 -1.21 8.72
C GLY A 87 2.92 -0.63 9.63
N GLU A 88 2.51 -0.22 10.83
CA GLU A 88 3.42 0.31 11.85
C GLU A 88 4.14 -0.81 12.61
N HIS A 89 5.25 -0.44 13.25
CA HIS A 89 6.04 -1.31 14.12
C HIS A 89 6.65 -0.51 15.28
N PRO A 90 7.02 -1.15 16.40
CA PRO A 90 7.51 -0.46 17.61
C PRO A 90 8.73 0.44 17.41
N ASP A 91 9.56 0.13 16.41
CA ASP A 91 10.77 0.91 16.13
C ASP A 91 10.52 2.14 15.23
N TYR A 92 9.30 2.35 14.71
CA TYR A 92 9.01 3.45 13.80
C TYR A 92 9.29 4.82 14.44
N HIS A 93 9.95 5.72 13.69
CA HIS A 93 10.45 7.01 14.20
C HIS A 93 11.42 6.91 15.39
N THR A 94 12.14 5.81 15.53
CA THR A 94 13.17 5.65 16.57
C THR A 94 14.54 5.33 15.97
N ALA A 95 15.59 5.45 16.77
CA ALA A 95 16.95 5.04 16.38
C ALA A 95 17.09 3.52 16.17
N ASN A 96 16.10 2.72 16.58
CA ASN A 96 16.12 1.27 16.40
C ASN A 96 15.59 0.84 15.03
N ASP A 97 15.04 1.75 14.22
CA ASP A 97 14.62 1.46 12.85
C ASP A 97 15.84 1.27 11.94
N THR A 98 16.32 0.02 11.90
CA THR A 98 17.65 -0.35 11.43
C THR A 98 17.58 -1.49 10.43
N TRP A 99 18.57 -1.56 9.53
CA TRP A 99 18.59 -2.47 8.39
C TRP A 99 18.57 -3.97 8.76
N ASP A 100 19.06 -4.34 9.94
CA ASP A 100 19.10 -5.72 10.45
C ASP A 100 17.71 -6.20 10.88
N ARG A 101 16.75 -5.28 11.00
CA ARG A 101 15.37 -5.55 11.33
C ARG A 101 14.50 -5.83 10.09
N ILE A 102 15.04 -5.69 8.88
CA ILE A 102 14.28 -5.86 7.63
C ILE A 102 13.96 -7.34 7.36
N ASN A 103 12.71 -7.61 6.96
CA ASN A 103 12.28 -8.87 6.36
C ASN A 103 12.59 -8.86 4.85
N TYR A 104 13.82 -9.25 4.49
CA TYR A 104 14.31 -9.22 3.11
C TYR A 104 13.49 -10.07 2.11
N PRO A 105 13.03 -11.29 2.46
CA PRO A 105 12.14 -12.04 1.57
C PRO A 105 10.82 -11.31 1.25
N LYS A 106 10.26 -10.59 2.23
CA LYS A 106 9.01 -9.83 2.04
C LYS A 106 9.21 -8.61 1.14
N ILE A 107 10.25 -7.81 1.39
CA ILE A 107 10.53 -6.63 0.55
C ILE A 107 10.88 -7.02 -0.89
N GLU A 108 11.56 -8.16 -1.13
CA GLU A 108 11.79 -8.70 -2.47
C GLU A 108 10.47 -8.95 -3.20
N LYS A 109 9.54 -9.66 -2.54
CA LYS A 109 8.22 -9.95 -3.11
C LYS A 109 7.43 -8.68 -3.40
N ILE A 110 7.40 -7.72 -2.47
CA ILE A 110 6.68 -6.45 -2.66
C ILE A 110 7.28 -5.70 -3.86
N THR A 111 8.60 -5.60 -3.93
CA THR A 111 9.30 -4.91 -5.03
C THR A 111 9.01 -5.58 -6.38
N ARG A 112 9.01 -6.93 -6.43
CA ARG A 112 8.67 -7.68 -7.64
C ARG A 112 7.22 -7.47 -8.05
N LEU A 113 6.28 -7.43 -7.11
CA LEU A 113 4.88 -7.13 -7.40
C LEU A 113 4.74 -5.73 -8.00
N VAL A 114 5.32 -4.71 -7.35
CA VAL A 114 5.29 -3.32 -7.83
C VAL A 114 5.92 -3.20 -9.22
N TYR A 115 7.05 -3.89 -9.46
CA TYR A 115 7.69 -3.95 -10.77
C TYR A 115 6.76 -4.53 -11.84
N LEU A 116 6.14 -5.69 -11.59
CA LEU A 116 5.24 -6.33 -12.55
C LEU A 116 4.01 -5.47 -12.82
N SER A 117 3.43 -4.86 -11.78
CA SER A 117 2.31 -3.93 -11.93
C SER A 117 2.70 -2.71 -12.77
N ALA A 118 3.87 -2.11 -12.51
CA ALA A 118 4.39 -0.98 -13.28
C ALA A 118 4.66 -1.37 -14.75
N TRP A 119 5.20 -2.56 -14.98
CA TRP A 119 5.44 -3.09 -16.32
C TRP A 119 4.13 -3.28 -17.09
N ASN A 120 3.12 -3.85 -16.45
CA ASN A 120 1.79 -4.02 -17.04
C ASN A 120 1.18 -2.64 -17.39
N LEU A 121 1.22 -1.70 -16.44
CA LEU A 121 0.75 -0.32 -16.62
C LEU A 121 1.43 0.41 -17.79
N ALA A 122 2.74 0.26 -17.93
CA ALA A 122 3.50 0.90 -19.00
C ALA A 122 3.16 0.37 -20.40
N ASN A 123 2.65 -0.87 -20.49
CA ASN A 123 2.27 -1.53 -21.74
C ASN A 123 0.75 -1.53 -21.98
N ALA A 124 -0.04 -0.94 -21.09
CA ALA A 124 -1.49 -0.87 -21.23
C ALA A 124 -1.90 0.12 -22.34
N ALA A 125 -2.89 -0.25 -23.15
CA ALA A 125 -3.40 0.60 -24.22
C ALA A 125 -4.12 1.85 -23.72
N THR A 126 -4.62 1.82 -22.48
CA THR A 126 -5.35 2.90 -21.84
C THR A 126 -4.75 3.27 -20.50
N ARG A 127 -4.93 4.53 -20.10
CA ARG A 127 -4.53 5.00 -18.78
C ARG A 127 -5.47 4.42 -17.73
N PRO A 128 -4.97 4.04 -16.55
CA PRO A 128 -5.84 3.61 -15.45
C PRO A 128 -6.76 4.75 -15.02
N ARG A 129 -7.99 4.41 -14.61
CA ARG A 129 -8.97 5.39 -14.15
C ARG A 129 -8.82 5.67 -12.67
N PHE A 130 -9.08 6.93 -12.32
CA PHE A 130 -9.41 7.36 -10.97
C PHE A 130 -10.93 7.57 -10.90
N VAL A 131 -11.64 6.84 -10.06
CA VAL A 131 -13.09 6.96 -9.87
C VAL A 131 -13.38 7.79 -8.63
N ARG A 132 -14.03 8.95 -8.82
CA ARG A 132 -14.67 9.69 -7.74
C ARG A 132 -16.10 9.14 -7.63
N GLY A 133 -16.38 8.24 -6.70
CA GLY A 133 -17.74 7.76 -6.47
C GLY A 133 -18.01 7.56 -4.99
N ASN A 134 -19.04 8.22 -4.44
CA ASN A 134 -19.71 8.11 -3.12
C ASN A 134 -18.90 7.73 -1.85
N ALA A 135 -17.59 7.57 -1.92
CA ALA A 135 -16.72 7.36 -0.79
C ALA A 135 -16.72 8.66 0.02
N PRO A 136 -16.87 8.61 1.37
CA PRO A 136 -16.77 9.80 2.19
C PRO A 136 -15.46 10.49 1.83
N VAL A 137 -15.55 11.74 1.38
CA VAL A 137 -14.36 12.58 1.24
C VAL A 137 -13.81 12.72 2.65
N PRO A 138 -12.58 12.25 2.96
CA PRO A 138 -11.97 12.55 4.24
C PRO A 138 -11.89 14.07 4.32
N SER A 139 -12.60 14.66 5.28
CA SER A 139 -12.64 16.11 5.47
C SER A 139 -11.21 16.61 5.61
N SER A 140 -10.75 17.43 4.67
CA SER A 140 -9.60 18.30 4.92
C SER A 140 -10.04 19.31 5.97
N ASN A 141 -9.71 19.07 7.23
CA ASN A 141 -9.77 20.17 8.19
C ASN A 141 -8.57 21.11 7.92
N PRO A 142 -8.81 22.43 7.88
CA PRO A 142 -7.77 23.44 7.70
C PRO A 142 -6.81 23.52 8.88
#